data_AF-A0A7K0WWU4-F1
#
_entry.id   AF-A0A7K0WWU4-F1
#
_cell.length_a   1.000
_cell.length_b   1.000
_cell.length_c   1.000
_cell.angle_alpha   90.00
_cell.angle_beta   90.00
_cell.angle_gamma   90.00
#
_symmetry.space_group_name_H-M   'P 1'
#
loop_
_entity.id
_entity.type
_entity.pdbx_description
1 polymer ?
#
loop_
_entity_poly.entity_id
_entity_poly.type
_entity_poly.pdbx_seq_one_letter_code
_entity_poly.pdbx_strand_id
1 'polypeptide(L)'
;MPGSVARVSQEEPAQPPEELEDPVPTVSEIAEEIAEEEGRRYPSTIGGFFYLWVLAAAALGVAWAWLGDDWRLGVTWIAGALLAAAGLRLVLPRRDAGMLAVRHRIVDVLLLGALGGTLLFLARTIPNQPGL
;
A
#
# COMPACT_ATOMS: atom_id res chain seq x y z
N MET A 1 -90.67 5.59 15.33
CA MET A 1 -89.59 4.93 14.57
C MET A 1 -88.43 5.91 14.46
N PRO A 2 -87.27 5.63 15.10
CA PRO A 2 -86.17 6.58 15.24
C PRO A 2 -85.29 6.60 13.98
N GLY A 3 -84.85 7.81 13.60
CA GLY A 3 -83.94 8.03 12.48
C GLY A 3 -82.56 7.43 12.76
N SER A 4 -82.13 6.52 11.88
CA SER A 4 -80.80 5.94 11.90
C SER A 4 -79.79 7.01 11.51
N VAL A 5 -79.00 7.44 12.49
CA VAL A 5 -77.80 8.26 12.28
C VAL A 5 -76.83 7.46 11.44
N ALA A 6 -76.59 7.93 10.20
CA ALA A 6 -75.59 7.40 9.31
C ALA A 6 -74.22 7.49 10.00
N ARG A 7 -73.62 6.33 10.23
CA ARG A 7 -72.26 6.17 10.75
C ARG A 7 -71.31 6.82 9.74
N VAL A 8 -70.81 8.01 10.06
CA VAL A 8 -69.67 8.63 9.38
C VAL A 8 -68.54 7.61 9.42
N SER A 9 -68.19 7.06 8.26
CA SER A 9 -66.98 6.25 8.13
C SER A 9 -65.83 7.21 8.39
N GLN A 10 -65.25 7.11 9.59
CA GLN A 10 -63.94 7.67 9.87
C GLN A 10 -63.01 7.03 8.86
N GLU A 11 -62.60 7.77 7.84
CA GLU A 11 -61.40 7.45 7.10
C GLU A 11 -60.28 7.47 8.14
N GLU A 12 -59.85 6.27 8.56
CA GLU A 12 -58.64 6.08 9.32
C GLU A 12 -57.55 6.87 8.60
N PRO A 13 -56.94 7.90 9.22
CA PRO A 13 -55.95 8.70 8.54
C PRO A 13 -54.88 7.73 8.08
N ALA A 14 -54.70 7.62 6.76
CA ALA A 14 -53.67 6.81 6.16
C ALA A 14 -52.38 7.19 6.86
N GLN A 15 -51.88 6.30 7.72
CA GLN A 15 -50.59 6.47 8.34
C GLN A 15 -49.64 6.72 7.17
N PRO A 16 -48.88 7.83 7.18
CA PRO A 16 -47.94 8.07 6.10
C PRO A 16 -47.10 6.80 6.00
N PRO A 17 -46.82 6.31 4.78
CA PRO A 17 -46.04 5.09 4.63
C PRO A 17 -44.82 5.28 5.51
N GLU A 18 -44.67 4.40 6.51
CA GLU A 18 -43.52 4.38 7.39
C GLU A 18 -42.34 4.27 6.45
N GLU A 19 -41.77 5.43 6.14
CA GLU A 19 -40.72 5.58 5.16
C GLU A 19 -39.64 4.70 5.74
N LEU A 20 -39.30 3.63 5.03
CA LEU A 20 -38.11 2.86 5.32
C LEU A 20 -36.91 3.77 4.95
N GLU A 21 -36.83 4.93 5.60
CA GLU A 21 -35.64 5.73 5.79
C GLU A 21 -34.75 4.83 6.64
N ASP A 22 -34.01 3.94 5.97
CA ASP A 22 -32.71 3.55 6.50
C ASP A 22 -32.04 4.87 6.89
N PRO A 23 -31.86 5.16 8.20
CA PRO A 23 -31.44 6.47 8.64
C PRO A 23 -30.10 6.74 7.97
N VAL A 24 -30.03 7.82 7.19
CA VAL A 24 -28.79 8.21 6.50
C VAL A 24 -27.73 8.33 7.59
N PRO A 25 -26.67 7.51 7.55
CA PRO A 25 -25.71 7.44 8.63
C PRO A 25 -25.16 8.83 8.88
N THR A 26 -25.16 9.21 10.15
CA THR A 26 -24.76 10.54 10.59
C THR A 26 -23.27 10.73 10.27
N VAL A 27 -22.83 11.96 10.01
CA VAL A 27 -21.40 12.24 9.74
C VAL A 27 -20.48 11.68 10.85
N SER A 28 -20.97 11.65 12.09
CA SER A 28 -20.29 11.01 13.21
C SER A 28 -20.21 9.49 13.09
N GLU A 29 -21.29 8.83 12.66
CA GLU A 29 -21.33 7.37 12.46
C GLU A 29 -20.45 6.97 11.27
N ILE A 30 -20.45 7.77 10.19
CA ILE A 30 -19.52 7.61 9.07
C ILE A 30 -18.08 7.82 9.53
N ALA A 31 -17.81 8.85 10.35
CA ALA A 31 -16.48 9.11 10.88
C ALA A 31 -16.02 8.01 11.85
N GLU A 32 -16.93 7.42 12.62
CA GLU A 32 -16.68 6.31 13.55
C GLU A 32 -16.46 5.00 12.79
N GLU A 33 -17.23 4.72 11.74
CA GLU A 33 -17.06 3.58 10.84
C GLU A 33 -15.73 3.67 10.06
N ILE A 34 -15.38 4.85 9.54
CA ILE A 34 -14.08 5.13 8.92
C ILE A 34 -12.96 4.97 9.96
N ALA A 35 -13.12 5.53 11.16
CA ALA A 35 -12.12 5.40 12.23
C ALA A 35 -11.97 3.96 12.75
N GLU A 36 -13.03 3.16 12.72
CA GLU A 36 -13.03 1.75 13.11
C GLU A 36 -12.39 0.87 12.04
N GLU A 37 -12.63 1.15 10.75
CA GLU A 37 -11.89 0.56 9.62
C GLU A 37 -10.40 0.94 9.63
N GLU A 38 -10.08 2.20 9.99
CA GLU A 38 -8.72 2.75 10.01
C GLU A 38 -7.94 2.33 11.29
N GLY A 39 -8.66 2.01 12.38
CA GLY A 39 -8.13 1.87 13.74
C GLY A 39 -7.42 0.57 14.11
N ARG A 40 -7.34 -0.45 13.24
CA ARG A 40 -6.63 -1.71 13.56
C ARG A 40 -5.65 -2.18 12.49
N ARG A 41 -5.04 -1.26 11.75
CA ARG A 41 -3.87 -1.59 10.93
C ARG A 41 -2.68 -1.84 11.86
N TYR A 42 -2.55 -3.08 12.30
CA TYR A 42 -1.43 -3.53 13.12
C TYR A 42 -0.11 -3.05 12.50
N PRO A 43 0.76 -2.34 13.25
CA PRO A 43 2.05 -1.94 12.72
C PRO A 43 2.82 -3.21 12.34
N SER A 44 3.00 -3.42 11.05
CA SER A 44 3.79 -4.54 10.54
C SER A 44 5.26 -4.21 10.80
N THR A 45 5.73 -4.51 12.00
CA THR A 45 7.15 -4.43 12.38
C THR A 45 8.01 -5.22 11.39
N ILE A 46 7.45 -6.27 10.79
CA ILE A 46 8.07 -7.08 9.74
C ILE A 46 8.36 -6.26 8.47
N GLY A 47 7.38 -5.51 7.96
CA GLY A 47 7.59 -4.69 6.76
C GLY A 47 8.61 -3.58 6.99
N GLY A 48 8.53 -2.92 8.16
CA GLY A 48 9.49 -1.91 8.58
C GLY A 48 10.91 -2.47 8.74
N PHE A 49 11.05 -3.65 9.35
CA PHE A 49 12.35 -4.31 9.51
C PHE A 49 13.02 -4.60 8.17
N PHE A 50 12.30 -5.20 7.21
CA PHE A 50 12.87 -5.48 5.90
C PHE A 50 13.22 -4.21 5.13
N TYR A 51 12.42 -3.15 5.26
CA TYR A 51 12.75 -1.84 4.70
C TYR A 51 14.07 -1.29 5.28
N LEU A 52 14.21 -1.29 6.60
CA LEU A 52 15.43 -0.84 7.28
C LEU A 52 16.64 -1.68 6.89
N TRP A 53 16.47 -2.99 6.74
CA TRP A 53 17.55 -3.89 6.32
C TRP A 53 18.03 -3.58 4.90
N VAL A 54 17.11 -3.42 3.94
CA VAL A 54 17.43 -3.02 2.56
C VAL A 54 18.10 -1.65 2.53
N LEU A 55 17.58 -0.69 3.28
CA LEU A 55 18.13 0.65 3.38
C LEU A 55 19.56 0.64 3.94
N ALA A 56 19.79 -0.15 4.99
CA ALA A 56 21.12 -0.33 5.58
C ALA A 56 22.10 -0.99 4.60
N ALA A 57 21.66 -2.04 3.87
CA ALA A 57 22.48 -2.70 2.86
C ALA A 57 22.87 -1.75 1.72
N ALA A 58 21.93 -0.92 1.25
CA ALA A 58 22.21 0.10 0.24
C ALA A 58 23.19 1.16 0.76
N ALA A 59 22.98 1.66 1.99
CA ALA A 59 23.88 2.62 2.62
C ALA A 59 25.30 2.07 2.80
N LEU A 60 25.43 0.80 3.20
CA LEU A 60 26.71 0.09 3.28
C LEU A 60 27.38 0.00 1.91
N GLY A 61 26.64 -0.31 0.85
CA GLY A 61 27.17 -0.34 -0.50
C GLY A 61 27.68 1.02 -0.98
N VAL A 62 26.96 2.10 -0.68
CA VAL A 62 27.39 3.49 -0.97
C VAL A 62 28.65 3.85 -0.17
N ALA A 63 28.67 3.54 1.14
CA ALA A 63 29.84 3.78 1.98
C ALA A 63 31.06 3.01 1.46
N TRP A 64 30.90 1.74 1.07
CA TRP A 64 31.98 0.95 0.49
C TRP A 64 32.47 1.49 -0.85
N ALA A 65 31.56 1.95 -1.70
CA ALA A 65 31.92 2.55 -2.98
C ALA A 65 32.71 3.86 -2.80
N TRP A 66 32.48 4.58 -1.70
CA TRP A 66 33.13 5.87 -1.42
C TRP A 66 34.45 5.72 -0.65
N LEU A 67 34.52 4.81 0.32
CA LEU A 67 35.71 4.60 1.17
C LEU A 67 36.67 3.54 0.63
N GLY A 68 36.18 2.60 -0.17
CA GLY A 68 36.96 1.45 -0.62
C GLY A 68 37.72 1.73 -1.92
N ASP A 69 38.86 1.06 -2.08
CA ASP A 69 39.64 1.07 -3.32
C ASP A 69 38.91 0.35 -4.48
N ASP A 70 37.94 -0.52 -4.14
CA ASP A 70 37.15 -1.28 -5.11
C ASP A 70 35.68 -0.79 -5.14
N TRP A 71 35.44 0.22 -6.00
CA TRP A 71 34.11 0.75 -6.26
C TRP A 71 33.13 -0.31 -6.80
N ARG A 72 33.62 -1.39 -7.43
CA ARG A 72 32.77 -2.46 -7.98
C ARG A 72 32.14 -3.28 -6.87
N LEU A 73 32.85 -3.46 -5.76
CA LEU A 73 32.31 -4.10 -4.58
C LEU A 73 31.12 -3.30 -4.03
N GLY A 74 31.28 -1.99 -3.88
CA GLY A 74 30.21 -1.09 -3.42
C GLY A 74 28.99 -1.11 -4.34
N VAL A 75 29.20 -1.02 -5.66
CA VAL A 75 28.11 -1.12 -6.65
C VAL A 75 27.43 -2.50 -6.61
N THR A 76 28.18 -3.58 -6.37
CA THR A 76 27.61 -4.93 -6.22
C THR A 76 26.69 -5.02 -4.99
N TRP A 77 27.06 -4.38 -3.88
CA TRP A 77 26.21 -4.30 -2.68
C TRP A 77 24.91 -3.52 -2.95
N ILE A 78 25.02 -2.37 -3.63
CA ILE A 78 23.85 -1.56 -4.02
C ILE A 78 22.93 -2.38 -4.94
N ALA A 79 23.49 -3.04 -5.96
CA ALA A 79 22.73 -3.90 -6.86
C ALA A 79 22.03 -5.04 -6.10
N GLY A 80 22.73 -5.69 -5.16
CA GLY A 80 22.16 -6.71 -4.28
C GLY A 80 20.99 -6.19 -3.45
N ALA A 81 21.12 -5.00 -2.87
CA ALA A 81 20.04 -4.37 -2.09
C ALA A 81 18.81 -4.07 -2.94
N LEU A 82 18.98 -3.59 -4.18
CA LEU A 82 17.88 -3.34 -5.12
C LEU A 82 17.17 -4.63 -5.54
N LEU A 83 17.92 -5.70 -5.81
CA LEU A 83 17.35 -7.00 -6.14
C LEU A 83 16.61 -7.62 -4.95
N ALA A 84 17.15 -7.49 -3.73
CA ALA A 84 16.46 -7.89 -2.51
C ALA A 84 15.15 -7.12 -2.30
N ALA A 85 15.15 -5.81 -2.57
CA ALA A 85 13.95 -4.97 -2.51
C ALA A 85 12.89 -5.41 -3.53
N ALA A 86 13.31 -5.75 -4.76
CA ALA A 86 12.42 -6.28 -5.80
C ALA A 86 11.81 -7.63 -5.37
N GLY A 87 12.62 -8.54 -4.83
CA GLY A 87 12.17 -9.84 -4.31
C GLY A 87 11.20 -9.70 -3.14
N LEU A 88 11.51 -8.83 -2.18
CA LEU A 88 10.64 -8.56 -1.05
C LEU A 88 9.26 -8.04 -1.48
N ARG A 89 9.20 -7.22 -2.54
CA ARG A 89 7.94 -6.73 -3.11
C ARG A 89 7.11 -7.80 -3.81
N LEU A 90 7.74 -8.87 -4.29
CA LEU A 90 7.01 -10.05 -4.77
C LEU A 90 6.40 -10.83 -3.60
N VAL A 91 7.14 -10.95 -2.49
CA VAL A 91 6.74 -11.74 -1.31
C VAL A 91 5.66 -11.05 -0.46
N LEU A 92 5.67 -9.73 -0.29
CA LEU A 92 4.67 -9.02 0.51
C LEU A 92 3.31 -8.94 -0.25
N PRO A 93 2.17 -9.43 0.29
CA PRO A 93 0.87 -9.40 -0.40
C PRO A 93 0.25 -7.98 -0.54
N ARG A 94 -0.47 -7.75 -1.64
CA ARG A 94 -1.23 -6.53 -1.97
C ARG A 94 -2.51 -6.54 -1.12
N ARG A 95 -2.55 -5.88 0.04
CA ARG A 95 -3.78 -5.80 0.84
C ARG A 95 -4.39 -4.40 0.90
N ASP A 96 -4.25 -3.60 -0.16
CA ASP A 96 -4.88 -2.28 -0.25
C ASP A 96 -5.18 -1.92 -1.71
N ALA A 97 -6.18 -2.59 -2.28
CA ALA A 97 -6.76 -2.21 -3.56
C ALA A 97 -7.87 -1.18 -3.32
N GLY A 98 -7.48 0.10 -3.27
CA GLY A 98 -8.42 1.23 -3.29
C GLY A 98 -7.79 2.47 -3.90
N MET A 99 -6.50 2.72 -3.60
CA MET A 99 -5.81 3.95 -4.04
C MET A 99 -4.48 3.70 -4.80
N LEU A 100 -4.12 2.44 -5.07
CA LEU A 100 -2.82 2.05 -5.68
C LEU A 100 -2.92 1.56 -7.14
N ALA A 101 -4.03 1.82 -7.84
CA ALA A 101 -4.18 1.45 -9.26
C ALA A 101 -3.10 2.08 -10.18
N VAL A 102 -2.46 3.17 -9.75
CA VAL A 102 -1.49 3.92 -10.57
C VAL A 102 -0.08 3.32 -10.55
N ARG A 103 0.38 2.76 -9.42
CA ARG A 103 1.74 2.21 -9.30
C ARG A 103 1.67 0.69 -9.27
N HIS A 104 1.53 0.10 -10.44
CA HIS A 104 1.48 -1.34 -10.60
C HIS A 104 2.75 -1.98 -9.99
N ARG A 105 2.60 -2.84 -8.97
CA ARG A 105 3.71 -3.59 -8.34
C ARG A 105 4.71 -4.14 -9.35
N ILE A 106 4.22 -4.64 -10.49
CA ILE A 106 5.08 -5.21 -11.53
C ILE A 106 6.02 -4.15 -12.09
N VAL A 107 5.56 -2.93 -12.35
CA VAL A 107 6.41 -1.84 -12.84
C VAL A 107 7.53 -1.55 -11.85
N ASP A 108 7.23 -1.56 -10.56
CA ASP A 108 8.26 -1.33 -9.54
C ASP A 108 9.25 -2.51 -9.42
N VAL A 109 8.78 -3.75 -9.44
CA VAL A 109 9.65 -4.95 -9.45
C VAL A 109 10.53 -4.95 -10.70
N LEU A 110 9.99 -4.59 -11.85
CA LEU A 110 10.74 -4.46 -13.09
C LEU A 110 11.76 -3.33 -13.02
N LEU A 111 11.40 -2.16 -12.48
CA LEU A 111 12.32 -1.03 -12.31
C LEU A 111 13.48 -1.39 -11.39
N LEU A 112 13.18 -1.92 -10.19
CA LEU A 112 14.20 -2.31 -9.23
C LEU A 112 15.05 -3.48 -9.74
N GLY A 113 14.41 -4.47 -10.34
CA GLY A 113 15.06 -5.64 -10.93
C GLY A 113 15.97 -5.27 -12.10
N ALA A 114 15.48 -4.45 -13.02
CA ALA A 114 16.25 -3.97 -14.16
C ALA A 114 17.40 -3.05 -13.72
N LEU A 115 17.15 -2.12 -12.78
CA LEU A 115 18.19 -1.24 -12.26
C LEU A 115 19.28 -2.02 -11.53
N GLY A 116 18.91 -2.89 -10.59
CA GLY A 116 19.85 -3.75 -9.87
C GLY A 116 20.61 -4.69 -10.81
N GLY A 117 19.91 -5.32 -11.76
CA GLY A 117 20.50 -6.18 -12.77
C GLY A 117 21.49 -5.44 -13.68
N THR A 118 21.13 -4.24 -14.13
CA THR A 118 22.00 -3.39 -14.97
C THR A 118 23.24 -2.96 -14.21
N LEU A 119 23.10 -2.53 -12.95
CA LEU A 119 24.24 -2.18 -12.11
C LEU A 119 25.18 -3.37 -11.89
N LEU A 120 24.63 -4.55 -11.59
CA LEU A 120 25.43 -5.76 -11.44
C LEU A 120 26.14 -6.14 -12.74
N PHE A 121 25.43 -6.08 -13.87
CA PHE A 121 26.00 -6.33 -15.19
C PHE A 121 27.18 -5.39 -15.45
N LEU A 122 26.97 -4.07 -15.36
CA LEU A 122 28.00 -3.06 -15.58
C LEU A 122 29.18 -3.24 -14.63
N ALA A 123 28.93 -3.45 -13.35
CA ALA A 123 29.98 -3.70 -12.36
C ALA A 123 30.84 -4.89 -12.78
N ARG A 124 30.25 -5.97 -13.31
CA ARG A 124 31.00 -7.17 -13.72
C ARG A 124 31.67 -7.04 -15.08
N THR A 125 31.08 -6.32 -16.02
CA THR A 125 31.58 -6.25 -17.41
C THR A 125 32.59 -5.14 -17.64
N ILE A 126 32.56 -4.06 -16.86
CA ILE A 126 33.53 -2.98 -17.02
C ILE A 126 34.91 -3.49 -16.57
N PRO A 127 35.90 -3.52 -17.47
CA PRO A 127 37.25 -3.91 -17.11
C PRO A 127 37.88 -2.81 -16.23
N ASN A 128 38.65 -3.23 -15.23
CA ASN A 128 39.52 -2.31 -14.53
C ASN A 128 40.52 -1.73 -15.54
N GLN A 129 40.68 -0.42 -15.52
CA GLN A 129 41.68 0.22 -16.35
C GLN A 129 43.06 -0.30 -15.91
N PRO A 130 43.91 -0.77 -16.85
CA PRO A 130 45.29 -1.07 -16.53
C PRO A 130 45.93 0.20 -15.96
N GLY A 131 46.71 0.00 -14.89
CA GLY A 131 47.04 1.02 -13.89
C GLY A 131 47.53 2.36 -14.42
N LEU A 132 47.28 3.38 -13.61
CA LEU A 132 48.20 4.52 -13.51
C LEU A 132 49.55 4.05 -12.97
#